data_AF-A0ABD2PM91-F1
#
_entry.id   AF-A0ABD2PM91-F1
#
_cell.length_a   1.000
_cell.length_b   1.000
_cell.length_c   1.000
_cell.angle_alpha   90.00
_cell.angle_beta   90.00
_cell.angle_gamma   90.00
#
_symmetry.space_group_name_H-M   'P 1'
#
loop_
_entity.id
_entity.type
_entity.pdbx_description
1 polymer ?
#
loop_
_entity_poly.entity_id
_entity_poly.type
_entity_poly.pdbx_seq_one_letter_code
_entity_poly.pdbx_strand_id
1 'polypeptide(L)'
;MSMNNATFERFYSIYDLDRIMLPHWKQFTVIDPIYHYIIGTLIGSISLTAVIGNIIIIVVLTSTKYLRNLSTIFILNLAISDLIFSLIDGLFLKTISMFNTRWAFNADRRFP
;
A
#
# COMPACT_ATOMS: atom_id res chain seq x y z
N MET A 1 -16.61 19.16 0.15
CA MET A 1 -18.04 18.99 0.51
C MET A 1 -18.10 17.69 1.29
N SER A 2 -18.21 17.71 2.63
CA SER A 2 -18.13 16.45 3.39
C SER A 2 -19.38 15.60 3.16
N MET A 3 -19.21 14.30 2.97
CA MET A 3 -20.35 13.36 2.92
C MET A 3 -21.09 13.43 4.26
N ASN A 4 -22.42 13.53 4.20
CA ASN A 4 -23.27 13.47 5.38
C ASN A 4 -23.42 12.02 5.86
N ASN A 5 -23.83 11.81 7.11
CA ASN A 5 -23.94 10.47 7.71
C ASN A 5 -24.79 9.49 6.87
N ALA A 6 -25.83 9.96 6.16
CA ALA A 6 -26.64 9.11 5.31
C ALA A 6 -25.90 8.59 4.06
N THR A 7 -25.08 9.45 3.43
CA THR A 7 -24.20 9.02 2.32
C THR A 7 -23.06 8.11 2.78
N PHE A 8 -22.59 8.32 4.01
CA PHE A 8 -21.58 7.49 4.65
C PHE A 8 -22.09 6.07 4.92
N GLU A 9 -23.22 5.93 5.62
CA GLU A 9 -23.86 4.63 5.88
C GLU A 9 -24.18 3.87 4.58
N ARG A 10 -24.65 4.59 3.56
CA ARG A 10 -24.91 4.02 2.24
C ARG A 10 -23.65 3.46 1.57
N PHE A 11 -22.50 4.12 1.73
CA PHE A 11 -21.23 3.64 1.19
C PHE A 11 -20.85 2.28 1.78
N TYR A 12 -20.88 2.11 3.11
CA TYR A 12 -20.54 0.82 3.74
C TYR A 12 -21.49 -0.30 3.35
N SER A 13 -22.79 0.00 3.30
CA SER A 13 -23.82 -0.95 2.93
C SER A 13 -23.67 -1.45 1.49
N ILE A 14 -23.36 -0.57 0.53
CA ILE A 14 -23.14 -0.94 -0.88
C ILE A 14 -21.96 -1.92 -1.04
N TYR A 15 -20.92 -1.77 -0.23
CA TYR A 15 -19.70 -2.58 -0.32
C TYR A 15 -19.65 -3.75 0.67
N ASP A 16 -20.74 -4.04 1.38
CA ASP A 16 -20.85 -5.07 2.43
C ASP A 16 -19.69 -5.02 3.46
N LEU A 17 -19.10 -3.83 3.64
CA LEU A 17 -17.96 -3.61 4.53
C LEU A 17 -18.38 -3.77 6.00
N ASP A 18 -19.68 -3.69 6.29
CA ASP A 18 -20.24 -3.84 7.62
C ASP A 18 -19.87 -5.15 8.31
N ARG A 19 -19.61 -6.22 7.54
CA ARG A 19 -19.26 -7.55 8.07
C ARG A 19 -17.81 -7.68 8.50
N ILE A 20 -16.90 -7.01 7.81
CA ILE A 20 -15.45 -7.17 8.00
C ILE A 20 -14.83 -6.00 8.76
N MET A 21 -15.48 -4.84 8.78
CA MET A 21 -14.97 -3.65 9.42
C MET A 21 -15.31 -3.62 10.91
N LEU A 22 -14.28 -3.46 11.74
CA LEU A 22 -14.44 -3.34 13.19
C LEU A 22 -15.29 -2.09 13.55
N PRO A 23 -16.18 -2.17 14.56
CA PRO A 23 -17.06 -1.06 14.95
C PRO A 23 -16.32 0.25 15.24
N HIS A 24 -15.11 0.17 15.78
CA HIS A 24 -14.27 1.35 16.05
C HIS A 24 -14.08 2.23 14.82
N TRP A 25 -13.93 1.66 13.62
CA TRP A 25 -13.67 2.46 12.44
C TRP A 25 -14.93 3.09 11.83
N LYS A 26 -16.13 2.64 12.24
CA LYS A 26 -17.42 3.19 11.76
C LYS A 26 -17.75 4.57 12.34
N GLN A 27 -17.05 4.99 13.40
CA GLN A 27 -17.27 6.28 14.03
C GLN A 27 -16.70 7.47 13.24
N PHE A 28 -15.80 7.21 12.29
CA PHE A 28 -15.14 8.24 11.49
C PHE A 28 -15.85 8.41 10.15
N THR A 29 -16.04 9.65 9.69
CA THR A 29 -16.66 9.91 8.39
C THR A 29 -15.70 9.62 7.22
N VAL A 30 -16.26 9.42 6.02
CA VAL A 30 -15.48 9.25 4.78
C VAL A 30 -14.76 10.57 4.50
N ILE A 31 -13.44 10.48 4.37
CA ILE A 31 -12.58 11.61 4.03
C ILE A 31 -12.78 12.03 2.57
N ASP A 32 -12.47 13.30 2.27
CA ASP A 32 -12.53 13.81 0.90
C ASP A 32 -11.56 13.02 -0.01
N PRO A 33 -11.97 12.58 -1.22
CA PRO A 33 -11.14 11.84 -2.18
C PRO A 33 -9.76 12.47 -2.45
N ILE A 34 -9.63 13.80 -2.33
CA ILE A 34 -8.35 14.49 -2.54
C ILE A 34 -7.23 13.95 -1.64
N TYR A 35 -7.54 13.61 -0.39
CA TYR A 35 -6.57 13.10 0.57
C TYR A 35 -6.06 11.72 0.19
N HIS A 36 -6.93 10.88 -0.38
CA HIS A 36 -6.53 9.57 -0.90
C HIS A 36 -5.53 9.72 -2.06
N TYR A 37 -5.75 10.66 -2.99
CA TYR A 37 -4.81 10.88 -4.09
C TYR A 37 -3.46 11.43 -3.64
N ILE A 38 -3.45 12.33 -2.66
CA ILE A 38 -2.21 12.86 -2.07
C ILE A 38 -1.43 11.72 -1.41
N ILE A 39 -2.07 10.93 -0.55
CA ILE A 39 -1.42 9.82 0.16
C ILE A 39 -0.98 8.73 -0.81
N GLY A 40 -1.81 8.39 -1.81
CA GLY A 40 -1.48 7.42 -2.85
C GLY A 40 -0.25 7.82 -3.66
N THR A 41 -0.14 9.10 -4.02
CA THR A 41 1.02 9.63 -4.74
C THR A 41 2.28 9.58 -3.87
N LEU A 42 2.18 9.97 -2.60
CA LEU A 42 3.29 9.91 -1.64
C LEU A 42 3.78 8.47 -1.43
N ILE A 43 2.89 7.54 -1.12
CA ILE A 43 3.23 6.12 -0.92
C ILE A 43 3.82 5.53 -2.21
N GLY A 44 3.24 5.82 -3.37
CA GLY A 44 3.75 5.36 -4.65
C GLY A 44 5.18 5.84 -4.90
N SER A 45 5.45 7.13 -4.64
CA SER A 45 6.80 7.70 -4.81
C SER A 45 7.83 7.10 -3.84
N ILE A 46 7.49 6.96 -2.56
CA ILE A 46 8.35 6.35 -1.55
C ILE A 46 8.66 4.89 -1.90
N SER A 47 7.62 4.16 -2.32
CA SER A 47 7.74 2.74 -2.69
C SER A 47 8.62 2.59 -3.92
N LEU A 48 8.49 3.48 -4.92
CA LEU A 48 9.34 3.45 -6.11
C LEU A 48 10.81 3.71 -5.76
N THR A 49 11.09 4.70 -4.92
CA THR A 49 12.46 4.98 -4.46
C THR A 49 13.03 3.81 -3.65
N ALA A 50 12.21 3.18 -2.79
CA ALA A 50 12.61 1.99 -2.03
C ALA A 50 12.92 0.80 -2.94
N VAL A 51 12.12 0.56 -3.98
CA VAL A 51 12.38 -0.49 -4.98
C VAL A 51 13.71 -0.25 -5.69
N ILE A 52 13.92 0.97 -6.20
CA ILE A 52 15.16 1.31 -6.92
C ILE A 52 16.38 1.16 -6.00
N GLY A 53 16.31 1.73 -4.80
CA GLY A 53 17.41 1.69 -3.84
C GLY A 53 17.80 0.26 -3.43
N ASN A 54 16.80 -0.57 -3.11
CA ASN A 54 17.07 -1.95 -2.71
C ASN A 54 17.53 -2.85 -3.87
N ILE A 55 17.07 -2.61 -5.11
CA ILE A 55 17.63 -3.27 -6.31
C ILE A 55 19.12 -2.93 -6.45
N ILE A 56 19.50 -1.65 -6.29
CA ILE A 56 20.91 -1.23 -6.38
C ILE A 56 21.75 -1.97 -5.34
N ILE A 57 21.28 -2.05 -4.09
CA ILE A 57 21.98 -2.78 -3.01
C ILE A 57 22.19 -4.25 -3.39
N ILE A 58 21.14 -4.92 -3.87
CA ILE A 58 21.22 -6.33 -4.28
C ILE A 58 22.23 -6.50 -5.42
N VAL A 59 22.17 -5.66 -6.46
CA VAL A 59 23.09 -5.73 -7.60
C VAL A 59 24.55 -5.54 -7.17
N VAL A 60 24.83 -4.54 -6.33
CA VAL A 60 26.19 -4.25 -5.85
C VAL A 60 26.74 -5.41 -5.02
N LEU A 61 25.95 -5.92 -4.07
CA LEU A 61 26.39 -6.98 -3.16
C LEU A 61 26.53 -8.35 -3.84
N THR A 62 25.67 -8.66 -4.82
CA THR A 62 25.75 -9.93 -5.56
C THR A 62 26.90 -9.94 -6.57
N SER A 63 27.17 -8.79 -7.21
CA SER A 63 28.21 -8.63 -8.24
C SER A 63 29.62 -8.51 -7.68
N THR A 64 29.78 -8.04 -6.43
CA THR A 64 31.11 -7.80 -5.84
C THR A 64 31.56 -8.96 -4.95
N LYS A 65 32.38 -9.87 -5.49
CA LYS A 65 32.88 -11.06 -4.76
C LYS A 65 33.67 -10.74 -3.48
N TYR A 66 34.42 -9.62 -3.45
CA TYR A 66 35.23 -9.20 -2.30
C TYR A 66 34.39 -8.75 -1.10
N LEU A 67 33.12 -8.38 -1.31
CA LEU A 67 32.24 -7.91 -0.23
C LEU A 67 31.56 -9.06 0.53
N ARG A 68 31.72 -10.33 0.11
CA ARG A 68 30.99 -11.47 0.67
C ARG A 68 31.49 -11.85 2.07
N ASN A 69 30.93 -11.19 3.07
CA ASN A 69 31.08 -11.48 4.49
C ASN A 69 29.70 -11.63 5.16
N LEU A 70 29.66 -12.15 6.40
CA LEU A 70 28.40 -12.43 7.10
C LEU A 70 27.49 -11.18 7.21
N SER A 71 28.08 -10.01 7.42
CA SER A 71 27.38 -8.74 7.48
C SER A 71 26.66 -8.39 6.17
N THR A 72 27.31 -8.58 5.02
CA THR A 72 26.67 -8.32 3.72
C THR A 72 25.55 -9.29 3.36
N ILE A 73 25.57 -10.52 3.89
CA ILE A 73 24.46 -11.47 3.72
C ILE A 73 23.21 -10.96 4.45
N PHE A 74 23.37 -10.42 5.66
CA PHE A 74 22.25 -9.80 6.38
C PHE A 74 21.70 -8.56 5.66
N ILE A 75 22.58 -7.71 5.12
CA ILE A 75 22.17 -6.54 4.32
C ILE A 75 21.43 -6.99 3.06
N LEU A 76 21.90 -8.04 2.40
CA LEU A 76 21.22 -8.60 1.22
C LEU A 76 19.83 -9.14 1.58
N ASN A 77 19.69 -9.86 2.70
CA ASN A 77 18.39 -10.34 3.17
C ASN A 77 17.43 -9.19 3.49
N LEU A 78 17.94 -8.14 4.14
CA LEU A 78 17.16 -6.93 4.42
C LEU A 78 16.69 -6.27 3.12
N ALA A 79 17.59 -6.08 2.15
CA ALA A 79 17.24 -5.48 0.86
C ALA A 79 16.19 -6.30 0.09
N ILE A 80 16.26 -7.63 0.15
CA ILE A 80 15.22 -8.52 -0.43
C ILE A 80 13.88 -8.35 0.30
N SER A 81 13.90 -8.31 1.64
CA SER A 81 12.68 -8.08 2.44
C SER A 81 12.04 -6.73 2.11
N ASP A 82 12.85 -5.67 2.02
CA ASP A 82 12.39 -4.33 1.70
C ASP A 82 11.86 -4.22 0.26
N LEU A 83 12.42 -4.99 -0.70
CA LEU A 83 11.86 -5.11 -2.05
C LEU A 83 10.47 -5.73 -2.05
N ILE A 84 10.31 -6.86 -1.36
CA ILE A 84 9.03 -7.56 -1.30
C ILE A 84 7.98 -6.65 -0.66
N PHE A 85 8.34 -6.00 0.44
CA PHE A 85 7.45 -5.09 1.14
C PHE A 85 7.06 -3.88 0.28
N SER A 86 8.03 -3.18 -0.32
CA SER A 86 7.77 -1.97 -1.12
C SER A 86 7.00 -2.26 -2.41
N LEU A 87 7.22 -3.41 -3.05
CA LEU A 87 6.44 -3.83 -4.22
C LEU A 87 5.00 -4.17 -3.82
N ILE A 88 4.82 -5.12 -2.92
CA ILE A 88 3.50 -5.69 -2.63
C ILE A 88 2.64 -4.67 -1.87
N ASP A 89 3.08 -4.26 -0.68
CA ASP A 89 2.27 -3.40 0.19
C ASP A 89 2.17 -1.97 -0.36
N GLY A 90 3.31 -1.39 -0.73
CA GLY A 90 3.40 0.01 -1.16
C GLY A 90 2.89 0.26 -2.58
N LEU A 91 3.63 -0.24 -3.57
CA LEU A 91 3.43 0.09 -4.97
C LEU A 91 2.14 -0.51 -5.56
N PHE A 92 1.84 -1.77 -5.25
CA PHE A 92 0.66 -2.43 -5.79
C PHE A 92 -0.58 -2.24 -4.91
N LEU A 93 -0.55 -2.72 -3.67
CA LEU A 93 -1.77 -2.80 -2.87
C LEU A 93 -2.27 -1.44 -2.41
N LYS A 94 -1.43 -0.66 -1.71
CA LYS A 94 -1.85 0.63 -1.15
C LYS A 94 -2.03 1.69 -2.22
N THR A 95 -1.09 1.85 -3.13
CA THR A 95 -1.17 2.91 -4.16
C THR A 95 -2.43 2.74 -5.01
N ILE A 96 -2.71 1.54 -5.53
CA ILE A 96 -3.92 1.28 -6.33
C ILE A 96 -5.20 1.45 -5.50
N SER A 97 -5.19 1.02 -4.24
CA SER A 97 -6.36 1.21 -3.36
C SER A 97 -6.63 2.69 -3.05
N MET A 98 -5.58 3.50 -2.88
CA MET A 98 -5.72 4.93 -2.64
C MET A 98 -6.31 5.65 -3.87
N PHE A 99 -5.88 5.33 -5.09
CA PHE A 99 -6.50 5.91 -6.28
C PHE A 99 -7.94 5.46 -6.53
N ASN A 100 -8.35 4.31 -5.97
CA ASN A 100 -9.74 3.84 -6.02
C ASN A 100 -10.59 4.31 -4.83
N THR A 101 -10.02 5.08 -3.91
CA THR A 101 -10.61 5.53 -2.63
C THR A 101 -11.22 4.39 -1.79
N ARG A 102 -10.76 3.16 -2.03
CA ARG A 102 -11.26 1.93 -1.40
C ARG A 102 -10.23 0.82 -1.58
N TRP A 103 -10.34 -0.24 -0.80
CA TRP A 103 -9.56 -1.44 -1.06
C TRP A 103 -9.93 -2.04 -2.43
N ALA A 104 -9.01 -1.98 -3.38
CA ALA A 104 -9.29 -2.30 -4.78
C ALA A 104 -9.39 -3.81 -5.07
N PHE A 105 -8.95 -4.67 -4.14
CA PHE A 105 -8.76 -6.11 -4.37
C PHE A 105 -9.80 -6.98 -3.65
N ASN A 106 -10.99 -6.45 -3.39
CA ASN A 106 -12.09 -7.25 -2.85
C ASN A 106 -12.57 -8.29 -3.88
N ALA A 107 -12.94 -9.48 -3.39
CA ALA A 107 -13.34 -10.61 -4.22
C ALA A 107 -14.74 -10.48 -4.83
N ASP A 108 -15.60 -9.63 -4.26
CA ASP A 108 -16.96 -9.44 -4.78
C ASP A 108 -16.92 -8.50 -5.99
N ARG A 109 -16.86 -9.07 -7.20
CA ARG A 109 -16.99 -8.36 -8.49
C ARG A 109 -18.45 -8.06 -8.82
N ARG A 110 -19.29 -7.82 -7.84
CA ARG A 110 -20.63 -7.30 -8.08
C ARG A 110 -20.53 -5.81 -8.41
N PHE A 111 -20.35 -5.58 -9.71
CA PHE A 111 -20.72 -4.41 -10.52
C PHE A 111 -19.57 -3.47 -10.97
N PRO A 112 -19.69 -2.91 -12.20
CA PRO A 112 -18.66 -2.15 -12.92
C PRO A 112 -18.27 -0.82 -12.27
#